data_AF-A0A9W5PWA3-F1
#
_entry.id   AF-A0A9W5PWA3-F1
#
_cell.length_a   1.000
_cell.length_b   1.000
_cell.length_c   1.000
_cell.angle_alpha   90.00
_cell.angle_beta   90.00
_cell.angle_gamma   90.00
#
_symmetry.space_group_name_H-M   'P 1'
#
loop_
_entity.id
_entity.type
_entity.pdbx_description
1 polymer ?
#
loop_
_entity_poly.entity_id
_entity_poly.type
_entity_poly.pdbx_seq_one_letter_code
_entity_poly.pdbx_strand_id
1 'polypeptide(L)' 'MSEEKIIRDEYGHVVKVILTKEQWKRFLTPLIPAARELIIQRKVEKRNKQNENK' A
#
# COMPACT_ATOMS: atom_id res chain seq x y z
N MET A 1 18.00 -10.84 11.44
CA MET A 1 18.51 -9.47 11.25
C MET A 1 18.45 -9.17 9.77
N SER A 2 17.34 -8.59 9.30
CA SER A 2 17.11 -8.39 7.86
C SER A 2 17.58 -6.98 7.50
N GLU A 3 18.85 -6.88 7.09
CA GLU A 3 19.49 -5.60 6.75
C GLU A 3 18.85 -5.02 5.48
N GLU A 4 18.39 -3.76 5.56
CA GLU A 4 17.98 -2.99 4.39
C GLU A 4 19.15 -2.87 3.42
N LYS A 5 18.94 -3.28 2.17
CA LYS A 5 19.97 -3.15 1.13
C LYS A 5 19.84 -1.77 0.50
N ILE A 6 20.63 -0.84 1.01
CA ILE A 6 20.74 0.53 0.50
C ILE A 6 21.84 0.54 -0.57
N ILE A 7 21.45 0.74 -1.83
CA ILE A 7 22.40 0.91 -2.94
C ILE A 7 22.78 2.38 -3.01
N ARG A 8 24.09 2.66 -2.95
CA ARG A 8 24.66 4.00 -3.03
C ARG A 8 25.45 4.18 -4.34
N ASP A 9 25.52 5.40 -4.84
CA ASP A 9 26.37 5.76 -5.99
C ASP A 9 27.85 5.95 -5.57
N GLU A 10 28.67 6.31 -6.55
CA GLU A 10 30.11 6.58 -6.44
C GLU A 10 30.42 7.77 -5.51
N TYR A 11 29.44 8.64 -5.28
CA TYR A 11 29.52 9.84 -4.44
C TYR A 11 28.88 9.62 -3.05
N GLY A 12 28.37 8.42 -2.78
CA GLY A 12 27.74 8.05 -1.51
C GLY A 12 26.27 8.42 -1.37
N HIS A 13 25.62 8.94 -2.41
CA HIS A 13 24.18 9.23 -2.40
C HIS A 13 23.36 7.94 -2.50
N VAL A 14 22.22 7.92 -1.82
CA VAL A 14 21.30 6.77 -1.84
C VAL A 14 20.50 6.78 -3.14
N VAL A 15 20.79 5.83 -4.02
CA VAL A 15 20.12 5.70 -5.33
C VAL A 15 18.89 4.81 -5.24
N LYS A 16 18.96 3.73 -4.44
CA LYS A 16 17.86 2.75 -4.38
C LYS A 16 17.82 2.05 -3.03
N VAL A 17 16.67 2.07 -2.39
CA VAL A 17 16.42 1.31 -1.16
C VAL A 17 15.60 0.07 -1.52
N ILE A 18 16.16 -1.11 -1.31
CA ILE A 18 15.43 -2.37 -1.47
C ILE A 18 14.90 -2.77 -0.10
N LEU A 19 13.60 -2.50 0.11
CA LEU A 19 12.90 -2.89 1.32
C LEU A 19 12.70 -4.41 1.36
N THR A 20 12.88 -4.99 2.54
CA THR A 20 12.62 -6.41 2.78
C THR A 20 11.12 -6.69 2.81
N LYS A 21 10.73 -7.97 2.67
CA LYS A 21 9.31 -8.38 2.71
C LYS A 21 8.61 -7.95 4.01
N GLU A 22 9.32 -7.97 5.14
CA GLU A 22 8.77 -7.54 6.43
C GLU A 22 8.58 -6.02 6.52
N GLN A 23 9.50 -5.24 5.94
CA GLN A 23 9.35 -3.78 5.86
C GLN A 23 8.22 -3.38 4.93
N TRP A 24 8.09 -4.06 3.78
CA TRP A 24 6.91 -3.90 2.92
C TRP A 24 5.62 -4.20 3.67
N LYS A 25 5.60 -5.27 4.47
CA LYS A 25 4.44 -5.60 5.30
C LYS A 25 4.14 -4.48 6.29
N ARG A 26 5.14 -3.95 7.00
CA ARG A 26 4.96 -2.82 7.93
C ARG A 26 4.49 -1.53 7.23
N PHE A 27 5.03 -1.23 6.06
CA PHE A 27 4.66 -0.06 5.26
C PHE A 27 3.22 -0.15 4.74
N LEU A 28 2.81 -1.33 4.27
CA LEU A 28 1.49 -1.55 3.72
C LEU A 28 0.40 -1.73 4.79
N THR A 29 0.75 -2.25 5.97
CA THR A 29 -0.19 -2.48 7.08
C THR A 29 -1.12 -1.28 7.39
N PRO A 30 -0.62 -0.04 7.56
CA PRO A 30 -1.49 1.11 7.83
C PRO A 30 -2.39 1.51 6.66
N LEU A 31 -2.06 1.11 5.42
CA LEU A 31 -2.87 1.41 4.23
C LEU A 31 -4.05 0.43 4.06
N ILE A 32 -4.03 -0.71 4.74
CA ILE A 32 -5.07 -1.74 4.63
C ILE A 32 -6.44 -1.26 5.12
N PRO A 33 -6.58 -0.60 6.30
CA PRO A 33 -7.87 -0.12 6.78
C PRO A 33 -8.50 0.90 5.82
N ALA A 34 -7.72 1.89 5.37
CA ALA A 34 -8.18 2.91 4.44
C ALA A 34 -8.63 2.31 3.10
N ALA A 35 -7.85 1.38 2.54
CA ALA A 35 -8.23 0.67 1.33
C ALA A 35 -9.52 -0.17 1.54
N ARG A 36 -9.68 -0.80 2.70
CA ARG A 36 -10.86 -1.60 3.03
C ARG A 36 -12.12 -0.74 3.13
N GLU A 37 -12.04 0.42 3.76
CA GLU A 37 -13.15 1.38 3.84
C GLU A 37 -13.58 1.85 2.45
N LEU A 38 -12.63 2.23 1.59
CA LEU A 38 -12.91 2.64 0.22
C LEU A 38 -13.58 1.53 -0.61
N ILE A 39 -13.15 0.27 -0.42
CA ILE A 39 -13.77 -0.89 -1.08
C ILE A 39 -15.22 -1.08 -0.59
N ILE A 40 -15.47 -0.93 0.71
CA ILE A 40 -16.81 -1.04 1.29
C ILE A 40 -17.72 0.08 0.77
N GLN A 41 -17.25 1.32 0.78
CA GLN A 41 -17.99 2.48 0.27
C GLN A 41 -18.40 2.26 -1.20
N ARG A 42 -17.46 1.86 -2.07
CA ARG A 42 -17.76 1.54 -3.47
C ARG A 42 -18.77 0.40 -3.63
N LYS A 43 -18.74 -0.61 -2.77
CA LYS A 43 -19.71 -1.72 -2.82
C LYS A 43 -21.12 -1.24 -2.44
N VAL A 44 -21.24 -0.40 -1.42
CA VAL A 44 -22.52 0.17 -1.00
C VAL A 44 -23.08 1.08 -2.10
N GLU A 45 -22.25 1.97 -2.63
CA GLU A 45 -22.62 2.89 -3.71
C GLU A 45 -23.12 2.14 -4.96
N LYS A 46 -22.41 1.07 -5.38
CA LYS A 46 -22.85 0.23 -6.49
C LYS A 46 -24.21 -0.44 -6.24
N ARG A 47 -24.46 -0.91 -5.02
CA ARG A 47 -25.75 -1.53 -4.66
C ARG A 47 -26.88 -0.52 -4.66
N ASN A 48 -26.66 0.66 -4.09
CA ASN A 48 -27.66 1.73 -4.08
C ASN A 48 -28.03 2.14 -5.51
N LYS A 49 -27.02 2.32 -6.37
CA LYS A 49 -27.23 2.67 -7.79
C LYS A 49 -27.96 1.57 -8.57
N GLN A 50 -27.78 0.30 -8.21
CA GLN A 50 -28.54 -0.81 -8.78
C GLN A 50 -29.99 -0.85 -8.29
N ASN A 51 -30.26 -0.43 -7.04
CA ASN A 51 -31.61 -0.34 -6.50
C ASN A 51 -32.38 0.87 -7.02
N GLU A 52 -31.72 1.99 -7.31
CA GLU A 52 -32.36 3.18 -7.91
C GLU A 52 -32.77 2.97 -9.38
N ASN A 53 -32.05 2.10 -10.11
CA ASN A 53 -32.40 1.73 -11.49
C ASN A 53 -33.42 0.58 -11.60
N LYS A 54 -33.95 0.10 -10.47
CA LYS A 54 -34.92 -1.00 -10.40
C LYS A 54 -36.29 -0.47 -10.03
#